data_AF-A0A9D6YAH5-F1
#
_entry.id   AF-A0A9D6YAH5-F1
#
_cell.length_a   1.000
_cell.length_b   1.000
_cell.length_c   1.000
_cell.angle_alpha   90.00
_cell.angle_beta   90.00
_cell.angle_gamma   90.00
#
_symmetry.space_group_name_H-M   'P 1'
#
loop_
_entity.id
_entity.type
_entity.pdbx_description
1 polymer ?
#
loop_
_entity_poly.entity_id
_entity_poly.type
_entity_poly.pdbx_seq_one_letter_code
_entity_poly.pdbx_strand_id
1 'polypeptide(L)'
;MTEHEQLTRLCEELGAARAQAETMAAQLLKRAGQLAGERGITREAALKRLLDLVVQGRAGQVPAEFAPPPPNPGGGSQIPVKGSARRPPAED
;
A
#
# COMPACT_ATOMS: atom_id res chain seq x y z
N MET A 1 28.53 -9.26 3.15
CA MET A 1 27.29 -8.55 2.78
C MET A 1 26.19 -8.95 3.76
N THR A 2 25.58 -7.99 4.42
CA THR A 2 24.47 -8.19 5.37
C THR A 2 23.12 -8.29 4.63
N GLU A 3 22.09 -8.82 5.27
CA GLU A 3 20.73 -8.88 4.70
C GLU A 3 20.17 -7.49 4.39
N HIS A 4 20.47 -6.49 5.23
CA HIS A 4 20.11 -5.09 5.00
C HIS A 4 20.76 -4.54 3.73
N GLU A 5 22.06 -4.79 3.52
CA GLU A 5 22.78 -4.38 2.32
C GLU A 5 22.20 -5.05 1.05
N GLN A 6 21.86 -6.34 1.13
CA GLN A 6 21.24 -7.08 0.03
C GLN A 6 19.87 -6.48 -0.34
N LEU A 7 19.01 -6.24 0.66
CA LEU A 7 17.70 -5.61 0.43
C LEU A 7 17.82 -4.19 -0.08
N THR A 8 18.82 -3.45 0.37
CA THR A 8 19.03 -2.11 -0.12
C THR A 8 19.41 -2.13 -1.60
N ARG A 9 20.39 -2.97 -1.98
CA ARG A 9 20.75 -3.16 -3.38
C ARG A 9 19.56 -3.59 -4.23
N LEU A 10 18.72 -4.49 -3.72
CA LEU A 10 17.50 -4.90 -4.40
C LEU A 10 16.55 -3.72 -4.63
N CYS A 11 16.38 -2.83 -3.64
CA CYS A 11 15.55 -1.64 -3.80
C CYS A 11 16.15 -0.64 -4.80
N GLU A 12 17.47 -0.55 -4.91
CA GLU A 12 18.15 0.25 -5.94
C GLU A 12 17.98 -0.33 -7.35
N GLU A 13 18.13 -1.65 -7.50
CA GLU A 13 17.89 -2.37 -8.75
C GLU A 13 16.43 -2.27 -9.18
N LEU A 14 15.53 -2.23 -8.20
CA LEU A 14 14.16 -1.86 -8.46
C LEU A 14 14.10 -0.42 -8.94
N GLY A 15 14.84 0.54 -8.42
CA GLY A 15 14.96 1.90 -8.99
C GLY A 15 14.75 3.03 -7.99
N ALA A 16 14.84 2.72 -6.69
CA ALA A 16 14.88 3.73 -5.63
C ALA A 16 16.29 4.34 -5.54
N ALA A 17 16.38 5.63 -5.18
CA ALA A 17 17.66 6.23 -4.85
C ALA A 17 18.24 5.59 -3.56
N ARG A 18 19.57 5.50 -3.44
CA ARG A 18 20.28 4.83 -2.33
C ARG A 18 19.68 5.10 -0.94
N ALA A 19 19.46 6.36 -0.58
CA ALA A 19 18.92 6.74 0.73
C ALA A 19 17.47 6.24 0.96
N GLN A 20 16.66 6.25 -0.10
CA GLN A 20 15.31 5.70 -0.04
C GLN A 20 15.36 4.16 0.04
N ALA A 21 16.27 3.54 -0.71
CA ALA A 21 16.47 2.10 -0.71
C ALA A 21 16.90 1.58 0.68
N GLU A 22 17.75 2.30 1.41
CA GLU A 22 18.09 1.99 2.82
C GLU A 22 16.87 2.06 3.72
N THR A 23 16.09 3.13 3.60
CA THR A 23 14.87 3.32 4.38
C THR A 23 13.88 2.19 4.11
N MET A 24 13.70 1.81 2.84
CA MET A 24 12.83 0.71 2.44
C MET A 24 13.33 -0.63 3.00
N ALA A 25 14.63 -0.91 2.92
CA ALA A 25 15.22 -2.13 3.47
C ALA A 25 14.95 -2.25 4.99
N ALA A 26 15.19 -1.19 5.76
CA ALA A 26 14.92 -1.15 7.19
C ALA A 26 13.42 -1.38 7.50
N GLN A 27 12.52 -0.76 6.72
CA GLN A 27 11.08 -0.93 6.87
C GLN A 27 10.62 -2.36 6.55
N LEU A 28 11.13 -2.96 5.47
CA LEU A 28 10.81 -4.32 5.07
C LEU A 28 11.22 -5.33 6.15
N LEU A 29 12.43 -5.21 6.69
CA LEU A 29 12.93 -6.08 7.75
C LEU A 29 12.07 -5.98 9.01
N LYS A 30 11.73 -4.76 9.43
CA LYS A 30 10.87 -4.52 10.59
C LYS A 30 9.47 -5.10 10.37
N ARG A 31 8.86 -4.83 9.22
CA ARG A 31 7.51 -5.29 8.91
C ARG A 31 7.46 -6.81 8.75
N ALA A 32 8.49 -7.45 8.22
CA ALA A 32 8.57 -8.90 8.12
C ALA A 32 8.54 -9.56 9.50
N GLY A 33 9.28 -9.02 10.48
CA GLY A 33 9.23 -9.50 11.86
C GLY A 33 7.86 -9.34 12.52
N GLN A 34 7.24 -8.17 12.35
CA GLN A 34 5.91 -7.92 12.87
C GLN A 34 4.85 -8.84 12.23
N LEU A 35 4.89 -8.97 10.90
CA LEU A 35 3.92 -9.76 10.14
C LEU A 35 4.03 -11.26 10.46
N ALA A 36 5.25 -11.75 10.68
CA ALA A 36 5.49 -13.11 11.14
C ALA A 36 4.78 -13.40 12.48
N GLY A 37 4.90 -12.48 13.44
CA GLY A 37 4.21 -12.58 14.73
C GLY A 37 2.69 -12.45 14.61
N GLU A 38 2.19 -11.51 13.82
CA GLU A 38 0.74 -11.27 13.63
C GLU A 38 0.03 -12.44 12.94
N ARG A 39 0.70 -13.11 12.00
CA ARG A 39 0.09 -14.14 11.13
C ARG A 39 0.55 -15.56 11.43
N GLY A 40 1.47 -15.76 12.37
CA GLY A 40 2.02 -17.08 12.69
C GLY A 40 2.79 -17.74 11.54
N ILE A 41 3.43 -16.92 10.69
CA ILE A 41 4.25 -17.40 9.56
C ILE A 41 5.74 -17.17 9.84
N THR A 42 6.62 -17.80 9.05
CA THR A 42 8.06 -17.54 9.18
C THR A 42 8.42 -16.12 8.74
N ARG A 43 9.48 -15.56 9.32
CA ARG A 43 10.02 -14.25 8.91
C ARG A 43 10.39 -14.23 7.43
N GLU A 44 10.95 -15.32 6.92
CA GLU A 44 11.30 -15.48 5.51
C GLU A 44 10.05 -15.42 4.60
N ALA A 45 8.99 -16.16 4.95
CA ALA A 45 7.73 -16.12 4.21
C ALA A 45 7.09 -14.73 4.25
N ALA A 46 7.15 -14.05 5.41
CA ALA A 46 6.68 -12.68 5.56
C ALA A 46 7.48 -11.71 4.68
N LEU A 47 8.82 -11.81 4.69
CA LEU A 47 9.69 -10.96 3.87
C LEU A 47 9.46 -11.20 2.37
N LYS A 48 9.39 -12.46 1.94
CA LYS A 48 9.04 -12.81 0.55
C LYS A 48 7.74 -12.15 0.13
N ARG A 49 6.69 -12.26 0.95
CA ARG A 49 5.38 -11.66 0.67
C ARG A 49 5.47 -10.14 0.55
N LEU A 50 6.24 -9.48 1.40
CA LEU A 50 6.44 -8.02 1.31
C LEU A 50 7.21 -7.62 0.04
N LEU A 51 8.23 -8.38 -0.36
CA LEU A 51 8.95 -8.15 -1.61
C LEU A 51 8.04 -8.32 -2.84
N ASP A 52 7.20 -9.36 -2.85
CA ASP A 52 6.21 -9.58 -3.92
C ASP A 52 5.26 -8.37 -4.06
N LEU A 53 4.87 -7.73 -2.94
CA LEU A 53 4.06 -6.52 -2.95
C LEU A 53 4.80 -5.30 -3.51
N VAL A 54 6.08 -5.14 -3.17
CA VAL A 54 6.89 -4.03 -3.70
C VAL A 54 7.01 -4.13 -5.22
N VAL A 55 7.23 -5.34 -5.74
CA VAL A 55 7.30 -5.60 -7.19
C VAL A 55 5.96 -5.31 -7.86
N GLN A 56 4.86 -5.78 -7.30
CA GLN A 56 3.51 -5.52 -7.84
C GLN A 56 3.15 -4.03 -7.80
N GLY A 57 3.42 -3.35 -6.68
CA GLY A 57 3.18 -1.92 -6.54
C GLY A 57 3.98 -1.10 -7.55
N ARG A 58 5.23 -1.50 -7.82
CA ARG A 58 6.04 -0.90 -8.89
C ARG A 58 5.45 -1.12 -10.28
N ALA A 59 4.88 -2.29 -10.53
CA ALA A 59 4.21 -2.62 -11.80
C ALA A 59 2.82 -1.97 -11.95
N GLY A 60 2.35 -1.20 -10.97
CA GLY A 60 1.00 -0.65 -10.95
C GLY A 60 -0.09 -1.70 -10.72
N GLN A 61 0.29 -2.89 -10.22
CA GLN A 61 -0.63 -3.98 -9.93
C GLN A 61 -1.10 -3.90 -8.48
N VAL A 62 -2.40 -4.01 -8.28
CA VAL A 62 -2.99 -4.13 -6.94
C VAL A 62 -3.31 -5.60 -6.70
N PRO A 63 -2.67 -6.26 -5.71
CA PRO A 63 -2.99 -7.64 -5.38
C PRO A 63 -4.47 -7.76 -5.00
N ALA A 64 -5.10 -8.88 -5.36
CA ALA A 64 -6.54 -9.09 -5.20
C ALA A 64 -7.05 -8.88 -3.77
N GLU A 65 -6.23 -9.18 -2.77
CA GLU A 65 -6.53 -8.96 -1.35
C GLU A 65 -6.69 -7.49 -0.94
N PHE A 66 -6.20 -6.54 -1.76
CA PHE A 66 -6.37 -5.10 -1.57
C PHE A 66 -7.34 -4.49 -2.58
N ALA A 67 -7.86 -5.29 -3.52
CA ALA A 67 -8.86 -4.82 -4.47
C ALA A 67 -10.17 -4.50 -3.72
N PRO A 68 -10.86 -3.40 -4.07
CA PRO A 68 -12.17 -3.13 -3.51
C PRO A 68 -13.13 -4.28 -3.83
N PRO A 69 -14.06 -4.62 -2.92
CA PRO A 69 -15.09 -5.62 -3.22
C PRO A 69 -15.87 -5.19 -4.47
N PRO A 70 -16.28 -6.14 -5.33
CA PRO A 70 -17.03 -5.80 -6.53
C PRO A 70 -18.30 -5.02 -6.18
N PRO A 71 -18.71 -4.05 -7.00
CA PRO A 71 -19.93 -3.29 -6.75
C PRO A 71 -21.10 -4.28 -6.70
N ASN A 72 -21.78 -4.31 -5.55
CA ASN A 72 -22.93 -5.17 -5.35
C ASN A 72 -24.02 -4.78 -6.37
N PRO A 73 -24.49 -5.69 -7.25
CA PRO A 73 -25.47 -5.37 -8.28
C PRO A 73 -26.83 -4.89 -7.76
N GLY A 74 -27.05 -4.88 -6.43
CA GLY A 74 -28.26 -4.34 -5.78
C GLY A 74 -28.10 -3.00 -5.04
N GLY A 75 -26.92 -2.37 -5.07
CA GLY A 75 -26.59 -1.20 -4.24
C GLY A 75 -26.97 0.16 -4.84
N GLY A 76 -28.20 0.33 -5.30
CA GLY A 76 -28.73 1.62 -5.72
C GLY A 76 -29.03 2.55 -4.54
N SER A 77 -28.02 2.95 -3.76
CA SER A 77 -28.18 3.99 -2.75
C SER A 77 -27.71 5.31 -3.33
N GLN A 78 -28.62 5.98 -4.03
CA GLN A 78 -28.57 7.41 -4.27
C GLN A 78 -28.33 8.08 -2.91
N ILE A 79 -27.15 8.66 -2.71
CA ILE A 79 -26.95 9.62 -1.63
C ILE A 79 -27.60 10.91 -2.14
N PRO A 80 -28.74 11.37 -1.59
CA PRO A 80 -29.30 12.64 -2.00
C PRO A 80 -28.34 13.75 -1.57
N VAL A 81 -27.71 14.40 -2.55
CA VAL A 81 -26.99 15.66 -2.36
C VAL A 81 -28.02 16.71 -1.93
N LYS A 82 -28.11 16.94 -0.62
CA LYS A 82 -29.03 17.90 -0.02
C LYS A 82 -28.72 19.29 -0.60
N GLY A 83 -29.76 19.90 -1.20
CA GLY A 83 -29.68 21.06 -2.07
C GLY A 83 -28.89 22.25 -1.53
N SER A 84 -28.13 22.86 -2.43
CA SER A 84 -27.59 24.21 -2.30
C SER A 84 -28.72 25.22 -2.05
N ALA A 85 -28.87 25.65 -0.81
CA ALA A 85 -29.67 26.82 -0.49
C ALA A 85 -28.94 28.07 -1.00
N ARG A 86 -29.42 28.63 -2.11
CA ARG A 86 -29.08 29.97 -2.57
C ARG A 86 -29.48 30.99 -1.50
N ARG A 87 -28.55 31.80 -1.00
CA ARG A 87 -28.89 33.06 -0.31
C ARG A 87 -29.36 34.06 -1.38
N PRO A 88 -30.46 34.80 -1.18
CA PRO A 88 -30.81 35.91 -2.04
C PRO A 88 -29.85 37.10 -1.80
N PRO A 89 -29.65 37.97 -2.82
CA PRO A 89 -28.92 39.22 -2.64
C PRO A 89 -29.75 40.18 -1.77
N ALA A 90 -29.09 40.92 -0.89
CA ALA A 90 -29.67 42.11 -0.29
C ALA A 90 -29.49 43.26 -1.28
N GLU A 91 -30.61 43.85 -1.71
CA GLU A 91 -30.66 45.10 -2.47
C GLU A 91 -30.76 46.28 -1.48
N ASP A 92 -30.10 47.39 -1.87
CA ASP A 92 -30.00 48.76 -1.31
C ASP A 92 -29.41 48.96 0.11
#